data_AF-A0A5C3L8S1-F1
#
_entry.id   AF-A0A5C3L8S1-F1
#
_cell.length_a   1.000
_cell.length_b   1.000
_cell.length_c   1.000
_cell.angle_alpha   90.00
_cell.angle_beta   90.00
_cell.angle_gamma   90.00
#
_symmetry.space_group_name_H-M   'P 1'
#
loop_
_entity.id
_entity.type
_entity.pdbx_description
1 polymer ?
#
loop_
_entity_poly.entity_id
_entity_poly.type
_entity_poly.pdbx_seq_one_letter_code
_entity_poly.pdbx_strand_id
1 'polypeptide(L)'
;MRPTIARQSDMPGPKNLWWGDKTGTRQRGITQYTISPYQTKVAPHWARTYLFNFYRRVGGELLFFGVPIAIGYATYSWAKSHDAYVNSKAGHIAHAAHEE
;
A
#
# COMPACT_ATOMS: atom_id res chain seq x y z
N MET A 1 -38.11 -24.76 -19.89
CA MET A 1 -37.13 -24.03 -20.71
C MET A 1 -36.16 -23.33 -19.77
N ARG A 2 -34.87 -23.69 -19.80
CA ARG A 2 -33.86 -23.04 -18.94
C ARG A 2 -33.50 -21.70 -19.60
N PRO A 3 -33.54 -20.56 -18.87
CA PRO A 3 -33.22 -19.27 -19.45
C PRO A 3 -31.81 -19.30 -20.01
N THR A 4 -31.73 -18.73 -21.20
CA THR A 4 -30.66 -18.76 -22.20
C THR A 4 -29.28 -18.43 -21.63
N ILE A 5 -28.31 -19.28 -21.97
CA ILE A 5 -26.89 -18.92 -22.04
C ILE A 5 -26.78 -17.57 -22.75
N ALA A 6 -25.99 -16.65 -22.21
CA ALA A 6 -25.58 -15.45 -22.94
C ALA A 6 -24.95 -15.91 -24.27
N ARG A 7 -25.66 -15.69 -25.38
CA ARG A 7 -25.20 -16.10 -26.71
C ARG A 7 -24.02 -15.20 -27.07
N GLN A 8 -22.80 -15.65 -26.77
CA GLN A 8 -21.60 -15.04 -27.30
C GLN A 8 -21.63 -15.32 -28.82
N SER A 9 -21.66 -14.25 -29.63
CA SER A 9 -21.79 -14.33 -31.08
C SER A 9 -20.49 -14.73 -31.79
N ASP A 10 -19.46 -15.08 -31.03
CA ASP A 10 -18.07 -15.19 -31.50
C ASP A 10 -17.54 -16.63 -31.46
N MET A 11 -16.41 -16.84 -32.13
CA MET A 11 -15.62 -18.07 -32.07
C MET A 11 -15.24 -18.39 -30.61
N PRO A 12 -15.12 -19.67 -30.20
CA PRO A 12 -14.75 -20.03 -28.84
C PRO A 12 -13.43 -19.36 -28.42
N GLY A 13 -13.52 -18.37 -27.54
CA GLY A 13 -12.38 -17.61 -27.03
C GLY A 13 -11.77 -18.25 -25.77
N PRO A 14 -10.60 -17.76 -25.33
CA PRO A 14 -10.03 -18.15 -24.04
C PRO A 14 -10.99 -17.79 -22.91
N LYS A 15 -10.87 -18.50 -21.79
CA LYS A 15 -11.75 -18.31 -20.64
C LYS A 15 -11.70 -16.86 -20.13
N ASN A 16 -12.87 -16.24 -20.01
CA ASN A 16 -13.03 -14.88 -19.50
C ASN A 16 -13.82 -14.90 -18.18
N LEU A 17 -13.26 -14.30 -17.14
CA LEU A 17 -13.93 -14.16 -15.84
C LEU A 17 -14.92 -12.97 -15.95
N TRP A 18 -16.22 -13.28 -15.97
CA TRP A 18 -17.28 -12.28 -16.06
C TRP A 18 -18.33 -12.47 -14.97
N TRP A 19 -19.23 -11.50 -14.83
CA TRP A 19 -20.39 -11.63 -13.95
C TRP A 19 -21.21 -12.87 -14.31
N GLY A 20 -21.43 -13.71 -13.30
CA GLY A 20 -22.11 -15.00 -13.46
C GLY A 20 -21.19 -16.18 -13.77
N ASP A 21 -19.88 -15.97 -13.95
CA ASP A 21 -18.92 -17.08 -13.98
C ASP A 21 -18.92 -17.81 -12.63
N LYS A 22 -19.06 -19.15 -12.69
CA LYS A 22 -19.16 -20.03 -11.52
C LYS A 22 -17.88 -20.83 -11.30
N THR A 23 -16.78 -20.45 -11.93
CA THR A 23 -15.51 -21.15 -11.71
C THR A 23 -14.89 -20.88 -10.33
N GLY A 24 -15.35 -19.85 -9.62
CA GLY A 24 -14.96 -19.60 -8.23
C GLY A 24 -15.44 -20.67 -7.26
N THR A 25 -15.16 -20.48 -5.97
CA THR A 25 -15.63 -21.37 -4.91
C THR A 25 -17.16 -21.36 -4.84
N ARG A 26 -17.78 -22.55 -4.80
CA ARG A 26 -19.23 -22.68 -4.65
C ARG A 26 -19.64 -22.24 -3.25
N GLN A 27 -20.54 -21.27 -3.16
CA GLN A 27 -21.08 -20.77 -1.90
C GLN A 27 -22.55 -21.18 -1.76
N ARG A 28 -22.94 -21.72 -0.61
CA ARG A 28 -24.32 -22.10 -0.28
C ARG A 28 -24.60 -21.72 1.16
N GLY A 29 -25.78 -21.14 1.42
CA GLY A 29 -26.23 -20.81 2.78
C GLY A 29 -25.69 -19.50 3.35
N ILE A 30 -25.08 -18.63 2.54
CA ILE A 30 -24.65 -17.29 2.96
C ILE A 30 -25.77 -16.29 2.61
N THR A 31 -26.28 -15.59 3.62
CA THR A 31 -27.27 -14.53 3.45
C THR A 31 -26.64 -13.19 3.80
N GLN A 32 -26.70 -12.22 2.88
CA GLN A 32 -26.14 -10.89 3.06
C GLN A 32 -27.27 -9.85 3.12
N TYR A 33 -27.17 -8.94 4.08
CA TYR A 33 -28.08 -7.82 4.24
C TYR A 33 -27.35 -6.50 3.95
N THR A 34 -28.06 -5.54 3.39
CA THR A 34 -27.54 -4.19 3.15
C THR A 34 -28.66 -3.17 3.34
N ILE A 35 -28.29 -1.94 3.66
CA ILE A 35 -29.21 -0.80 3.81
C ILE A 35 -28.97 0.15 2.64
N SER A 36 -30.03 0.78 2.12
CA SER A 36 -29.87 1.79 1.08
C SER A 36 -28.96 2.94 1.56
N PRO A 37 -28.01 3.41 0.74
CA PRO A 37 -27.15 4.55 1.11
C PRO A 37 -27.93 5.83 1.44
N TYR A 38 -29.15 5.98 0.90
CA TYR A 38 -30.03 7.12 1.19
C TYR A 38 -30.73 7.03 2.55
N GLN A 39 -30.64 5.88 3.22
CA GLN A 39 -31.23 5.64 4.54
C GLN A 39 -30.18 5.69 5.67
N THR A 40 -28.90 5.93 5.35
CA THR A 40 -27.81 6.01 6.31
C THR A 40 -27.13 7.36 6.27
N LYS A 41 -26.44 7.72 7.36
CA LYS A 41 -25.57 8.91 7.37
C LYS A 41 -24.33 8.63 6.52
N VAL A 42 -23.86 9.62 5.77
CA VAL A 42 -22.68 9.49 4.90
C VAL A 42 -21.39 9.22 5.70
N ALA A 43 -21.21 9.90 6.84
CA ALA A 43 -19.97 9.83 7.62
C ALA A 43 -20.23 9.76 9.15
N PRO A 44 -20.90 8.72 9.65
CA PRO A 44 -21.18 8.58 11.07
C PRO A 44 -19.88 8.40 11.86
N HIS A 45 -19.68 9.22 12.91
CA HIS A 45 -18.55 9.14 13.84
C HIS A 45 -17.16 9.18 13.18
N TRP A 46 -17.05 9.80 12.00
CA TRP A 46 -15.85 9.73 11.18
C TRP A 46 -14.58 10.17 11.94
N ALA A 47 -14.59 11.30 12.64
CA ALA A 47 -13.40 11.79 13.36
C ALA A 47 -12.84 10.76 14.36
N ARG A 48 -13.70 10.21 15.22
CA ARG A 48 -13.30 9.20 16.23
C ARG A 48 -12.87 7.89 15.55
N THR A 49 -13.68 7.38 14.64
CA THR A 49 -13.46 6.07 14.01
C THR A 49 -12.24 6.06 13.12
N TYR A 50 -12.02 7.13 12.33
CA TYR A 50 -10.88 7.21 11.43
C TYR A 50 -9.58 7.42 12.20
N LEU A 51 -9.55 8.26 13.24
CA LEU A 51 -8.33 8.51 14.00
C LEU A 51 -7.78 7.22 14.65
N PHE A 52 -8.64 6.47 15.35
CA PHE A 52 -8.21 5.23 16.01
C PHE A 52 -7.89 4.11 15.02
N ASN A 53 -8.66 3.99 13.92
CA ASN A 53 -8.35 3.01 12.89
C ASN A 53 -7.07 3.36 12.12
N PHE A 54 -6.80 4.65 11.91
CA PHE A 54 -5.57 5.12 11.29
C PHE A 54 -4.37 4.73 12.14
N TYR A 55 -4.37 5.07 13.43
CA TYR A 55 -3.30 4.68 14.34
C TYR A 55 -3.07 3.16 14.35
N ARG A 56 -4.14 2.37 14.47
CA ARG A 56 -4.05 0.91 14.46
C ARG A 56 -3.46 0.35 13.16
N ARG A 57 -3.86 0.90 12.00
CA ARG A 57 -3.39 0.43 10.68
C ARG A 57 -1.97 0.88 10.39
N VAL A 58 -1.66 2.16 10.61
CA VAL A 58 -0.32 2.72 10.39
C VAL A 58 0.69 2.14 11.37
N GLY A 59 0.30 1.90 12.62
CA GLY A 59 1.15 1.26 13.61
C GLY A 59 1.61 -0.14 13.21
N GLY A 60 0.74 -0.94 12.57
CA GLY A 60 1.11 -2.27 12.07
C GLY A 60 2.11 -2.25 10.92
N GLU A 61 2.06 -1.20 10.10
CA GLU A 61 2.95 -1.04 8.94
C GLU A 61 4.22 -0.23 9.25
N LEU A 62 4.27 0.42 10.42
CA LEU A 62 5.31 1.39 10.78
C LEU A 62 6.72 0.83 10.65
N LEU A 63 6.92 -0.44 10.98
CA LEU A 63 8.24 -1.05 10.86
C LEU A 63 8.64 -1.25 9.39
N PHE A 64 7.70 -1.61 8.52
CA PHE A 64 7.98 -1.91 7.12
C PHE A 64 8.37 -0.67 6.32
N PHE A 65 7.77 0.49 6.60
CA PHE A 65 8.16 1.74 5.94
C PHE A 65 9.13 2.58 6.79
N GLY A 66 8.99 2.56 8.12
CA GLY A 66 9.77 3.40 9.02
C GLY A 66 11.24 3.02 9.07
N VAL A 67 11.55 1.72 9.09
CA VAL A 67 12.94 1.24 9.09
C VAL A 67 13.69 1.65 7.80
N PRO A 68 13.21 1.37 6.58
CA PRO A 68 13.93 1.76 5.37
C PRO A 68 14.02 3.29 5.20
N ILE A 69 12.98 4.04 5.60
CA ILE A 69 13.03 5.52 5.58
C ILE A 69 14.10 6.04 6.56
N ALA A 70 14.13 5.49 7.78
CA ALA A 70 15.11 5.89 8.79
C ALA A 70 16.55 5.60 8.33
N ILE A 71 16.79 4.41 7.77
CA ILE A 71 18.10 4.03 7.22
C ILE A 71 18.48 4.97 6.06
N GLY A 72 17.57 5.20 5.12
CA GLY A 72 17.82 6.09 3.98
C GLY A 72 18.18 7.50 4.43
N TYR A 73 17.45 8.05 5.41
CA TYR A 73 17.71 9.37 5.95
C TYR A 73 19.02 9.45 6.75
N ALA A 74 19.32 8.42 7.56
CA ALA A 74 20.56 8.33 8.31
C ALA A 74 21.78 8.30 7.37
N THR A 75 21.75 7.45 6.34
CA THR A 75 22.82 7.38 5.34
C THR A 75 22.98 8.70 4.59
N TYR A 76 21.87 9.33 4.18
CA TYR A 76 21.91 10.63 3.51
C TYR A 76 22.54 11.73 4.38
N SER A 77 22.10 11.84 5.64
CA SER A 77 22.62 12.86 6.56
C SER A 77 24.10 12.66 6.87
N TRP A 78 24.54 11.41 7.06
CA TRP A 78 25.94 11.07 7.22
C TRP A 78 26.75 11.45 5.98
N ALA A 79 26.33 11.00 4.79
CA ALA A 79 27.06 11.26 3.54
C ALA A 79 27.22 12.77 3.28
N LYS A 80 26.17 13.57 3.53
CA LYS A 80 26.21 15.03 3.39
C LYS A 80 27.20 15.67 4.37
N SER A 81 27.22 15.22 5.63
CA SER A 81 28.16 15.74 6.62
C SER A 81 29.60 15.35 6.32
N HIS A 82 29.81 14.14 5.80
CA HIS A 82 31.12 13.63 5.43
C HIS A 82 31.67 14.36 4.20
N ASP A 83 30.86 14.55 3.16
CA ASP A 83 31.22 15.33 1.98
C ASP A 83 31.62 16.77 2.34
N ALA A 84 30.85 17.42 3.23
CA ALA A 84 31.18 18.75 3.73
C ALA A 84 32.50 18.79 4.52
N TYR A 85 32.81 17.73 5.29
CA TYR A 85 34.06 17.62 6.03
C TYR A 85 35.26 17.40 5.09
N VAL A 86 35.16 16.48 4.12
CA VAL A 86 36.24 16.17 3.18
C VAL A 86 36.60 17.41 2.34
N ASN A 87 35.60 18.18 1.90
CA ASN A 87 35.80 19.44 1.17
C ASN A 87 36.17 20.62 2.08
N SER A 88 36.34 20.41 3.39
CA SER A 88 36.79 21.45 4.32
C SER A 88 38.32 21.51 4.40
N LYS A 89 38.86 22.65 4.84
CA LYS A 89 40.31 22.80 5.07
C LYS A 89 40.85 21.76 6.05
N ALA A 90 40.12 21.47 7.12
CA ALA A 90 40.51 20.48 8.11
C ALA A 90 40.54 19.06 7.51
N GLY A 91 39.56 18.74 6.67
CA GLY A 91 39.51 17.46 5.94
C GLY A 91 40.68 17.27 5.00
N HIS A 92 41.04 18.30 4.21
CA HIS A 92 42.21 18.25 3.34
C HIS A 92 43.52 18.06 4.11
N ILE A 93 43.70 18.73 5.25
CA ILE A 93 44.89 18.57 6.10
C ILE A 93 44.96 17.16 6.68
N ALA A 94 43.83 16.64 7.18
CA ALA A 94 43.76 15.30 7.75
C ALA A 94 44.00 14.20 6.71
N HIS A 95 43.53 14.36 5.48
CA HIS A 95 43.80 13.43 4.38
C HIS A 95 45.25 13.49 3.91
N ALA A 96 45.82 14.68 3.77
CA ALA A 96 47.22 14.85 3.37
C ALA A 96 48.20 14.27 4.39
N ALA A 97 47.93 14.43 5.70
CA ALA A 97 48.74 13.86 6.77
C ALA A 97 48.64 12.32 6.89
N HIS A 98 47.72 11.69 6.16
CA HIS A 98 47.51 10.24 6.18
C HIS A 98 48.15 9.53 4.96
N GLU A 99 48.64 10.31 3.98
CA GLU A 99 49.34 9.83 2.77
C GLU A 99 50.87 9.93 2.86
N GLU A 100 51.42 10.58 3.90
CA GLU A 100 52.84 10.50 4.32
C GLU A 100 53.07 9.32 5.27
#